data_AF-A0A915N8S2-F1
#
_entry.id   AF-A0A915N8S2-F1
#
_cell.length_a   1.000
_cell.length_b   1.000
_cell.length_c   1.000
_cell.angle_alpha   90.00
_cell.angle_beta   90.00
_cell.angle_gamma   90.00
#
_symmetry.space_group_name_H-M   'P 1'
#
loop_
_entity.id
_entity.type
_entity.pdbx_description
1 polymer ?
#
loop_
_entity_poly.entity_id
_entity_poly.type
_entity_poly.pdbx_seq_one_letter_code
_entity_poly.pdbx_strand_id
1 'polypeptide(L)'
;LNCDGHALVQGAEDCPDEESLLKLSSNEHKTVERKRESVKWEQWGQWSICSLTCRISENNNGVQERSRKCRSPTQTECIGKSLEVRSCNPSPPICKPQPSYSDWSGGKT
;
A
#
# COMPACT_ATOMS: atom_id res chain seq x y z
N LEU A 1 38.31 -27.59 19.28
CA LEU A 1 38.00 -28.21 20.58
C LEU A 1 36.51 -28.51 20.58
N ASN A 2 36.14 -29.79 20.61
CA ASN A 2 34.74 -30.21 20.64
C ASN A 2 34.33 -30.48 22.09
N CYS A 3 33.12 -30.08 22.48
CA CYS A 3 32.63 -30.22 23.85
C CYS A 3 32.11 -31.63 24.10
N ASP A 4 33.03 -32.61 24.20
CA ASP A 4 32.70 -34.03 24.39
C ASP A 4 32.67 -34.44 25.88
N GLY A 5 32.37 -33.50 26.78
CA GLY A 5 32.05 -33.79 28.19
C GLY A 5 33.14 -34.43 29.07
N HIS A 6 34.36 -34.63 28.58
CA HIS A 6 35.43 -35.34 29.30
C HIS A 6 36.50 -34.42 29.93
N ALA A 7 36.24 -33.12 30.08
CA ALA A 7 37.18 -32.19 30.70
C ALA A 7 36.91 -32.04 32.21
N LEU A 8 37.88 -32.44 33.05
CA LEU A 8 37.90 -32.20 34.49
C LEU A 8 38.20 -30.72 34.75
N VAL A 9 37.17 -29.91 34.99
CA VAL A 9 37.33 -28.49 35.33
C VAL A 9 37.60 -28.35 36.84
N GLN A 10 38.80 -27.85 37.19
CA GLN A 10 39.11 -27.38 38.54
C GLN A 10 38.65 -25.92 38.67
N GLY A 11 37.40 -25.70 39.05
CA GLY A 11 36.84 -24.38 39.35
C GLY A 11 35.42 -24.20 38.85
N ALA A 12 34.52 -23.78 39.73
CA ALA A 12 33.18 -23.34 39.35
C ALA A 12 33.22 -21.85 38.97
N GLU A 13 33.87 -21.54 37.85
CA GLU A 13 33.61 -20.28 37.15
C GLU A 13 32.50 -20.62 36.17
N ASP A 14 31.29 -20.26 36.59
CA ASP A 14 30.01 -20.56 35.96
C ASP A 14 30.10 -20.40 34.43
N CYS A 15 29.77 -21.47 33.69
CA CYS A 15 29.59 -21.37 32.24
C CYS A 15 28.63 -20.21 32.00
N PRO A 16 28.97 -19.19 31.18
CA PRO A 16 28.13 -18.04 31.00
C PRO A 16 26.74 -18.51 30.56
N ASP A 17 25.74 -18.15 31.35
CA ASP A 17 24.34 -18.46 31.11
C ASP A 17 23.87 -17.95 29.74
N GLU A 18 22.83 -18.59 29.19
CA GLU A 18 22.15 -18.20 27.95
C GLU A 18 21.49 -16.80 28.02
N GLU A 19 21.58 -16.06 29.13
CA GLU A 19 21.16 -14.66 29.22
C GLU A 19 22.32 -13.70 28.88
N SER A 20 23.56 -14.11 29.10
CA SER A 20 24.77 -13.33 28.78
C SER A 20 25.06 -13.27 27.28
N LEU A 21 24.61 -14.25 26.49
CA LEU A 21 24.65 -14.19 25.02
C LEU A 21 23.61 -13.23 24.42
N LEU A 22 22.54 -12.90 25.17
CA LEU A 22 21.54 -11.90 24.76
C LEU A 22 22.01 -10.46 25.02
N LYS A 23 22.97 -10.24 25.93
CA LYS A 23 23.48 -8.89 26.28
C LYS A 23 24.56 -8.37 25.32
N LEU A 24 25.12 -9.21 24.46
CA LEU A 24 25.93 -8.74 23.31
C LEU A 24 25.07 -8.18 22.16
N SER A 25 23.74 -8.31 22.22
CA SER A 25 22.82 -7.67 21.26
C SER A 25 22.59 -6.18 21.51
N SER A 26 23.05 -5.64 22.65
CA SER A 26 22.88 -4.23 23.03
C SER A 26 24.19 -3.44 23.05
N ASN A 27 25.23 -3.93 22.36
CA ASN A 27 26.30 -3.03 21.98
C ASN A 27 25.70 -2.00 21.03
N GLU A 28 25.69 -0.73 21.46
CA GLU A 28 25.48 0.45 20.61
C GLU A 28 26.58 0.52 19.55
N HIS A 29 26.60 -0.44 18.63
CA HIS A 29 26.86 -0.07 17.28
C HIS A 29 25.78 0.95 16.94
N LYS A 30 26.21 2.20 16.82
CA LYS A 30 25.67 3.09 15.80
C LYS A 30 25.99 2.46 14.43
N THR A 31 25.50 1.24 14.20
CA THR A 31 25.33 0.69 12.88
C THR A 31 24.43 1.72 12.24
N VAL A 32 24.93 2.35 11.18
CA VAL A 32 24.02 2.85 10.17
C VAL A 32 23.28 1.59 9.72
N GLU A 33 22.15 1.31 10.38
CA GLU A 33 21.18 0.29 10.01
C GLU A 33 20.89 0.57 8.55
N ARG A 34 21.59 -0.13 7.66
CA ARG A 34 21.33 -0.05 6.24
C ARG A 34 20.00 -0.77 6.08
N LYS A 35 18.92 -0.02 6.36
CA LYS A 35 17.54 -0.47 6.31
C LYS A 35 17.40 -1.11 4.95
N ARG A 36 17.35 -2.45 4.92
CA ARG A 36 17.22 -3.21 3.69
C ARG A 36 15.83 -2.90 3.18
N GLU A 37 15.74 -1.85 2.36
CA GLU A 37 14.49 -1.38 1.82
C GLU A 37 14.00 -2.45 0.85
N SER A 38 12.96 -3.19 1.22
CA SER A 38 12.39 -4.19 0.33
C SER A 38 11.51 -3.50 -0.72
N VAL A 39 11.51 -4.04 -1.95
CA VAL A 39 10.57 -3.62 -2.99
C VAL A 39 9.16 -3.93 -2.49
N LYS A 40 8.34 -2.89 -2.33
CA LYS A 40 6.97 -3.04 -1.84
C LYS A 40 6.05 -1.97 -2.41
N TRP A 41 4.79 -2.34 -2.55
CA TRP A 41 3.74 -1.36 -2.81
C TRP A 41 3.53 -0.48 -1.58
N GLU A 42 3.43 0.82 -1.81
CA GLU A 42 2.87 1.73 -0.82
C GLU A 42 1.37 1.48 -0.66
N GLN A 43 0.78 2.08 0.37
CA GLN A 43 -0.66 2.09 0.55
C GLN A 43 -1.33 2.62 -0.72
N TRP A 44 -2.46 2.04 -1.09
CA TRP A 44 -3.31 2.61 -2.11
C TRP A 44 -3.71 4.04 -1.75
N GLY A 45 -3.64 4.92 -2.74
CA GLY A 45 -4.25 6.24 -2.65
C GLY A 45 -5.77 6.13 -2.49
N GLN A 46 -6.39 7.27 -2.19
CA GLN A 46 -7.83 7.37 -2.19
C GLN A 46 -8.38 7.12 -3.60
N TRP A 47 -9.61 6.61 -3.65
CA TRP A 47 -10.35 6.55 -4.90
C TRP A 47 -10.66 7.97 -5.37
N SER A 48 -10.55 8.20 -6.67
CA SER A 48 -11.01 9.42 -7.31
C SER A 48 -12.50 9.60 -7.08
N ILE A 49 -12.97 10.84 -7.28
CA ILE A 49 -14.39 11.06 -7.49
C ILE A 49 -14.90 10.22 -8.68
N CYS A 50 -16.19 9.94 -8.68
CA CYS A 50 -16.81 9.27 -9.83
C CYS A 50 -16.65 10.14 -11.09
N SER A 51 -16.34 9.51 -12.21
CA SER A 51 -16.24 10.18 -13.51
C SER A 51 -17.56 10.80 -13.95
N LEU A 52 -18.69 10.32 -13.42
CA LEU A 52 -20.03 10.85 -13.66
C LEU A 52 -20.60 11.47 -12.39
N THR A 53 -21.08 12.70 -12.50
CA THR A 53 -21.89 13.34 -11.44
C THR A 53 -23.33 12.83 -11.46
N CYS A 54 -23.85 12.49 -12.63
CA CYS A 54 -25.14 11.85 -12.84
C CYS A 54 -25.07 10.90 -14.04
N ARG A 55 -25.96 9.91 -14.10
CA ARG A 55 -26.04 8.93 -15.19
C ARG A 55 -27.33 9.10 -15.98
N ILE A 56 -27.28 8.79 -17.28
CA ILE A 56 -28.46 8.90 -18.17
C ILE A 56 -29.26 7.59 -18.16
N SER A 57 -28.62 6.47 -17.83
CA SER A 57 -29.18 5.13 -17.89
C SER A 57 -28.56 4.21 -16.83
N GLU A 58 -29.21 3.07 -16.53
CA GLU A 58 -28.74 2.04 -15.58
C GLU A 58 -27.48 1.30 -16.04
N ASN A 59 -27.15 1.35 -17.32
CA ASN A 59 -26.00 0.64 -17.89
C ASN A 59 -24.67 1.41 -17.77
N ASN A 60 -24.68 2.67 -17.33
CA ASN A 60 -23.47 3.49 -17.22
C ASN A 60 -23.42 4.20 -15.87
N ASN A 61 -22.74 3.59 -14.91
CA ASN A 61 -22.58 4.14 -13.55
C ASN A 61 -21.29 4.97 -13.38
N GLY A 62 -20.52 5.19 -14.44
CA GLY A 62 -19.20 5.82 -14.34
C GLY A 62 -18.17 4.94 -13.63
N VAL A 63 -16.96 5.46 -13.52
CA VAL A 63 -15.82 4.78 -12.90
C VAL A 63 -15.09 5.68 -11.91
N GLN A 64 -14.41 5.07 -10.96
CA GLN A 64 -13.47 5.70 -10.04
C GLN A 64 -12.14 4.94 -10.10
N GLU A 65 -11.05 5.67 -9.92
CA GLU A 65 -9.71 5.16 -10.10
C GLU A 65 -8.87 5.43 -8.86
N ARG A 66 -7.93 4.54 -8.55
CA ARG A 66 -6.91 4.80 -7.52
C ARG A 66 -5.56 4.32 -7.99
N SER A 67 -4.52 4.98 -7.51
CA SER A 67 -3.14 4.63 -7.79
C SER A 67 -2.37 4.32 -6.52
N ARG A 68 -1.34 3.51 -6.62
CA ARG A 68 -0.33 3.29 -5.58
C ARG A 68 1.06 3.44 -6.16
N LYS A 69 2.02 3.82 -5.33
CA LYS A 69 3.43 3.95 -5.73
C LYS A 69 4.19 2.69 -5.35
N CYS A 70 5.17 2.33 -6.17
CA CYS A 70 6.12 1.29 -5.83
C CYS A 70 7.30 1.93 -5.09
N ARG A 71 7.57 1.47 -3.87
CA ARG A 71 8.77 1.83 -3.13
C ARG A 71 9.83 0.78 -3.45
N SER A 72 10.87 1.18 -4.20
CA SER A 72 11.96 0.31 -4.63
C SER A 72 13.29 1.03 -4.51
N PRO A 73 14.29 0.47 -3.81
CA PRO A 73 15.62 1.07 -3.72
C PRO A 73 16.46 0.89 -4.98
N THR A 74 16.12 -0.07 -5.85
CA THR A 74 16.99 -0.54 -6.94
C THR A 74 16.36 -0.37 -8.33
N GLN A 75 15.42 0.58 -8.49
CA GLN A 75 14.63 0.79 -9.71
C GLN A 75 13.88 -0.46 -10.22
N THR A 76 13.85 -1.54 -9.45
CA THR A 76 13.04 -2.72 -9.75
C THR A 76 11.57 -2.41 -9.53
N GLU A 77 10.73 -2.76 -10.50
CA GLU A 77 9.29 -2.53 -10.43
C GLU A 77 8.61 -3.52 -9.46
N CYS A 78 7.53 -3.06 -8.84
CA CYS A 78 6.71 -3.90 -7.98
C CYS A 78 5.83 -4.81 -8.85
N ILE A 79 5.69 -6.08 -8.45
CA ILE A 79 4.84 -7.03 -9.16
C ILE A 79 3.36 -6.66 -8.95
N GLY A 80 2.62 -6.52 -10.06
CA GLY A 80 1.19 -6.21 -10.08
C GLY A 80 0.86 -4.84 -10.64
N LYS A 81 -0.41 -4.43 -10.55
CA LYS A 81 -0.88 -3.16 -11.13
C LYS A 81 -0.64 -1.97 -10.19
N SER A 82 -0.22 -0.84 -10.75
CA SER A 82 -0.10 0.46 -10.06
C SER A 82 -1.41 1.25 -10.07
N LEU A 83 -2.32 0.94 -11.00
CA LEU A 83 -3.63 1.57 -11.18
C LEU A 83 -4.74 0.53 -11.01
N GLU A 84 -5.81 0.93 -10.33
CA GLU A 84 -7.03 0.16 -10.20
C GLU A 84 -8.23 1.03 -10.59
N VAL A 85 -9.16 0.43 -11.33
CA VAL A 85 -10.37 1.09 -11.83
C VAL A 85 -11.56 0.23 -11.41
N ARG A 86 -12.62 0.86 -10.91
CA ARG A 86 -13.88 0.18 -10.57
C ARG A 86 -15.08 1.04 -10.89
N SER A 87 -16.25 0.42 -10.97
CA SER A 87 -17.52 1.15 -11.07
C SER A 87 -17.74 2.04 -9.85
N CYS A 88 -18.46 3.15 -10.04
CA CYS A 88 -18.78 4.04 -8.93
C CYS A 88 -19.66 3.34 -7.89
N ASN A 89 -19.29 3.52 -6.63
CA ASN A 89 -20.04 3.05 -5.47
C ASN A 89 -19.93 4.12 -4.38
N PRO A 90 -21.03 4.84 -4.05
CA PRO A 90 -22.39 4.65 -4.58
C PRO A 90 -22.52 4.99 -6.07
N SER A 91 -23.56 4.47 -6.72
CA SER A 91 -23.86 4.82 -8.11
C SER A 91 -24.35 6.27 -8.21
N PRO A 92 -24.00 7.01 -9.29
CA PRO A 92 -24.49 8.37 -9.50
C PRO A 92 -26.03 8.40 -9.66
N PRO A 93 -26.70 9.50 -9.28
CA PRO A 93 -28.12 9.68 -9.51
C PRO A 93 -28.44 9.82 -11.01
N ILE A 94 -29.70 9.58 -11.39
CA ILE A 94 -30.17 9.85 -12.76
C ILE A 94 -30.15 11.35 -13.05
N CYS A 95 -29.57 11.76 -14.18
CA CYS A 95 -29.61 13.16 -14.63
C CYS A 95 -31.06 13.60 -14.86
N LYS A 96 -31.40 14.85 -14.52
CA LYS A 96 -32.69 15.43 -14.92
C LYS A 96 -32.71 15.57 -16.45
N PRO A 97 -33.81 15.19 -17.12
CA PRO A 97 -33.94 15.41 -18.55
C PRO A 97 -33.80 16.91 -18.81
N GLN A 98 -32.86 17.28 -19.68
CA GLN A 98 -32.76 18.67 -20.13
C GLN A 98 -33.98 18.96 -21.01
N PRO A 99 -34.59 20.16 -20.91
CA PRO A 99 -35.61 20.56 -21.88
C PRO A 99 -34.99 20.58 -23.27
N SER A 100 -35.69 19.99 -24.24
CA SER A 100 -35.25 19.94 -25.62
C SER A 100 -35.14 21.36 -26.19
N TYR A 101 -34.08 21.62 -26.96
CA TYR A 101 -33.85 22.91 -27.62
C TYR A 101 -35.00 23.37 -28.54
N SER A 102 -35.93 22.47 -28.88
CA SER A 102 -37.13 22.76 -29.68
C SER A 102 -38.17 23.67 -28.99
N ASP A 103 -38.08 23.91 -27.68
CA ASP A 103 -38.98 24.83 -26.95
C ASP A 103 -38.72 26.32 -27.24
N TRP A 104 -37.62 26.68 -27.94
CA TRP A 104 -37.27 28.08 -28.24
C TRP A 104 -37.69 28.57 -29.65
N SER A 105 -38.57 27.85 -30.34
CA SER A 105 -39.06 28.26 -31.68
C SER A 105 -40.21 29.28 -31.65
N GLY A 106 -40.38 30.02 -30.54
CA GLY A 106 -41.46 30.97 -30.31
C GLY A 106 -41.07 32.45 -30.21
N GLY A 107 -39.87 32.84 -30.66
CA GLY A 107 -39.46 34.24 -30.72
C GLY A 107 -40.21 35.02 -31.80
N LYS A 108 -41.41 35.49 -31.47
CA LYS A 108 -42.24 36.38 -32.30
C LYS A 108 -41.57 37.76 -32.43
N THR A 109 -41.24 38.16 -33.65
CA THR A 109 -41.20 39.57 -34.08
C THR A 109 -42.52 39.97 -34.68
#